data_AF-D2W3X0-F1
#
_entry.id   AF-D2W3X0-F1
#
_cell.length_a   1.000
_cell.length_b   1.000
_cell.length_c   1.000
_cell.angle_alpha   90.00
_cell.angle_beta   90.00
_cell.angle_gamma   90.00
#
_symmetry.space_group_name_H-M   'P 1'
#
loop_
_entity.id
_entity.type
_entity.pdbx_description
1 polymer ?
#
loop_
_entity_poly.entity_id
_entity_poly.type
_entity_poly.pdbx_seq_one_letter_code
_entity_poly.pdbx_strand_id
1 'polypeptide(L)'
;MFQGHYGPAGLLFFIRNHSIPLSWLILSTQWIDVVFYTSAILCEKLFDSQIDSCPYKPWICGEYATYNVDLMRKGRVTPMDFSIDYTHSILGVFILSLVYSMIYWIYSKVSGKKKVDSLGKIVFIMFLGAFSHWILDFLVHRKDLLAFFPISNWKGGLGWWDYPNEYVFCLETFLVLLGCVGILIGKAKRGQKLTSARFLLSFGLYLSISVILTYVAVFDDAKKHQENVDKVVHGSIVKNGPDLLVLFTYFVSATLGYFMEEQQQIVQKKD
;
A
#
# COMPACT_ATOMS: atom_id res chain seq x y z
N MET A 1 -2.90 -3.16 6.60
CA MET A 1 -3.74 -1.94 6.82
C MET A 1 -4.25 -1.46 5.47
N PHE A 2 -5.38 -0.76 5.35
CA PHE A 2 -5.88 -0.34 4.01
C PHE A 2 -5.29 1.01 3.58
N GLN A 3 -6.00 2.11 3.84
CA GLN A 3 -5.66 3.42 3.27
C GLN A 3 -4.69 4.22 4.14
N GLY A 4 -4.57 3.88 5.43
CA GLY A 4 -3.65 4.56 6.35
C GLY A 4 -2.18 4.54 5.90
N HIS A 5 -1.81 3.58 5.03
CA HIS A 5 -0.46 3.43 4.48
C HIS A 5 -0.02 4.59 3.59
N TYR A 6 -0.97 5.40 3.08
CA TYR A 6 -0.61 6.60 2.35
C TYR A 6 -0.17 7.77 3.26
N GLY A 7 -0.45 7.69 4.56
CA GLY A 7 0.00 8.66 5.57
C GLY A 7 1.50 8.95 5.47
N PRO A 8 2.36 7.91 5.56
CA PRO A 8 3.79 8.00 5.35
C PRO A 8 4.22 8.68 4.03
N ALA A 9 3.50 8.51 2.93
CA ALA A 9 3.85 9.18 1.67
C ALA A 9 3.74 10.71 1.79
N GLY A 10 2.71 11.20 2.47
CA GLY A 10 2.56 12.63 2.78
C GLY A 10 3.63 13.17 3.72
N LEU A 11 4.02 12.37 4.72
CA LEU A 11 5.12 12.72 5.64
C LEU A 11 6.48 12.73 4.92
N LEU A 12 6.76 11.72 4.09
CA LEU A 12 7.95 11.66 3.23
C LEU A 12 7.97 12.86 2.30
N PHE A 13 6.83 13.22 1.71
CA PHE A 13 6.68 14.43 0.90
C PHE A 13 6.97 15.69 1.73
N PHE A 14 6.66 15.73 3.02
CA PHE A 14 7.02 16.87 3.86
C PHE A 14 8.53 16.96 4.14
N ILE A 15 9.20 15.83 4.44
CA ILE A 15 10.60 15.83 4.93
C ILE A 15 11.68 15.75 3.84
N ARG A 16 11.36 15.25 2.63
CA ARG A 16 12.38 15.01 1.60
C ARG A 16 12.71 16.24 0.74
N ASN A 17 13.88 16.17 0.11
CA ASN A 17 14.27 17.08 -0.98
C ASN A 17 13.55 16.74 -2.31
N HIS A 18 13.47 17.70 -3.21
CA HIS A 18 12.58 17.78 -4.40
C HIS A 18 12.68 16.68 -5.47
N SER A 19 13.44 15.61 -5.25
CA SER A 19 13.86 14.69 -6.31
C SER A 19 12.88 13.58 -6.71
N ILE A 20 11.89 13.23 -5.88
CA ILE A 20 10.98 12.08 -6.11
C ILE A 20 9.52 12.53 -6.10
N PRO A 21 8.78 12.59 -7.21
CA PRO A 21 7.42 13.11 -7.22
C PRO A 21 6.47 12.45 -6.20
N LEU A 22 5.45 13.17 -5.73
CA LEU A 22 4.47 12.65 -4.76
C LEU A 22 3.81 11.34 -5.23
N SER A 23 3.53 11.21 -6.52
CA SER A 23 2.96 9.97 -7.11
C SER A 23 3.83 8.73 -6.86
N TRP A 24 5.16 8.88 -6.94
CA TRP A 24 6.10 7.80 -6.69
C TRP A 24 6.22 7.48 -5.20
N LEU A 25 6.08 8.48 -4.32
CA LEU A 25 6.00 8.22 -2.88
C LEU A 25 4.74 7.45 -2.50
N ILE A 26 3.59 7.84 -3.04
CA ILE A 26 2.31 7.14 -2.79
C ILE A 26 2.39 5.68 -3.25
N LEU A 27 2.94 5.42 -4.43
CA LEU A 27 3.15 4.05 -4.89
C LEU A 27 4.21 3.31 -4.06
N SER A 28 5.28 3.97 -3.62
CA SER A 28 6.30 3.31 -2.78
C SER A 28 5.72 2.75 -1.49
N THR A 29 4.74 3.45 -0.89
CA THR A 29 4.05 2.98 0.31
C THR A 29 3.09 1.83 0.06
N GLN A 30 2.78 1.49 -1.19
CA GLN A 30 1.90 0.35 -1.55
C GLN A 30 2.62 -0.69 -2.40
N TRP A 31 3.93 -0.52 -2.61
CA TRP A 31 4.62 -1.32 -3.62
C TRP A 31 4.61 -2.81 -3.30
N ILE A 32 4.69 -3.16 -2.01
CA ILE A 32 4.64 -4.56 -1.58
C ILE A 32 3.25 -5.17 -1.83
N ASP A 33 2.18 -4.43 -1.59
CA ASP A 33 0.82 -4.86 -1.92
C ASP A 33 0.59 -4.97 -3.43
N VAL A 34 1.11 -4.02 -4.22
CA VAL A 34 1.03 -4.07 -5.69
C VAL A 34 1.60 -5.40 -6.19
N VAL A 35 2.74 -5.82 -5.64
CA VAL A 35 3.37 -7.10 -5.98
C VAL A 35 2.53 -8.28 -5.47
N PHE A 36 2.03 -8.22 -4.22
CA PHE A 36 1.18 -9.25 -3.63
C PHE A 36 -0.09 -9.50 -4.45
N TYR A 37 -0.90 -8.46 -4.69
CA TYR A 37 -2.14 -8.59 -5.45
C TYR A 37 -1.89 -8.98 -6.91
N THR A 38 -0.79 -8.51 -7.51
CA THR A 38 -0.42 -8.96 -8.87
C THR A 38 -0.12 -10.46 -8.89
N SER A 39 0.65 -10.96 -7.93
CA SER A 39 0.92 -12.40 -7.80
C SER A 39 -0.34 -13.21 -7.52
N ALA A 40 -1.21 -12.73 -6.61
CA ALA A 40 -2.47 -13.40 -6.28
C ALA A 40 -3.40 -13.51 -7.51
N ILE A 41 -3.59 -12.42 -8.26
CA ILE A 41 -4.38 -12.39 -9.49
C ILE A 41 -3.76 -13.33 -10.55
N LEU A 42 -2.44 -13.31 -10.73
CA LEU A 42 -1.76 -14.22 -11.65
C LEU A 42 -1.95 -15.68 -11.23
N CYS A 43 -1.89 -15.98 -9.93
CA CYS A 43 -2.12 -17.33 -9.43
C CYS A 43 -3.56 -17.81 -9.72
N GLU A 44 -4.55 -16.95 -9.46
CA GLU A 44 -5.96 -17.24 -9.78
C GLU A 44 -6.15 -17.50 -11.27
N LYS A 45 -5.64 -16.61 -12.14
CA LYS A 45 -5.87 -16.68 -13.59
C LYS A 45 -5.11 -17.81 -14.28
N LEU A 46 -3.89 -18.11 -13.84
CA LEU A 46 -3.04 -19.09 -14.50
C LEU A 46 -3.19 -20.50 -13.92
N PHE A 47 -3.58 -20.63 -12.64
CA PHE A 47 -3.58 -21.91 -11.92
C PHE A 47 -4.90 -22.21 -11.19
N ASP A 48 -5.97 -21.43 -11.41
CA ASP A 48 -7.28 -21.61 -10.75
C ASP A 48 -7.19 -21.71 -9.21
N SER A 49 -6.25 -20.96 -8.65
CA SER A 49 -5.91 -20.97 -7.22
C SER A 49 -5.52 -22.36 -6.69
N GLN A 50 -5.02 -23.27 -7.55
CA GLN A 50 -4.44 -24.54 -7.11
C GLN A 50 -3.01 -24.32 -6.59
N ILE A 51 -2.93 -23.85 -5.36
CA ILE A 51 -1.68 -23.41 -4.72
C ILE A 51 -0.65 -24.54 -4.62
N ASP A 52 -1.09 -25.76 -4.31
CA ASP A 52 -0.19 -26.88 -4.07
C ASP A 52 0.36 -27.51 -5.35
N SER A 53 -0.35 -27.38 -6.48
CA SER A 53 0.11 -27.87 -7.78
C SER A 53 0.86 -26.80 -8.58
N CYS A 54 0.96 -25.56 -8.08
CA CYS A 54 1.62 -24.49 -8.82
C CYS A 54 3.14 -24.70 -8.87
N PRO A 55 3.73 -24.87 -10.07
CA PRO A 55 5.17 -25.09 -10.23
C PRO A 55 6.00 -23.84 -9.89
N TYR A 56 5.37 -22.68 -9.75
CA TYR A 56 6.01 -21.40 -9.46
C TYR A 56 5.89 -20.98 -7.99
N LYS A 57 5.55 -21.91 -7.08
CA LYS A 57 5.67 -21.68 -5.63
C LYS A 57 7.16 -21.53 -5.26
N PRO A 58 7.58 -20.48 -4.51
CA PRO A 58 6.76 -19.54 -3.74
C PRO A 58 6.38 -18.22 -4.47
N TRP A 59 6.81 -17.98 -5.69
CA TRP A 59 6.77 -16.63 -6.30
C TRP A 59 5.41 -16.15 -6.80
N ILE A 60 4.59 -17.04 -7.37
CA ILE A 60 3.27 -16.65 -7.92
C ILE A 60 2.14 -17.08 -6.99
N CYS A 61 2.18 -18.32 -6.54
CA CYS A 61 1.14 -18.91 -5.67
C CYS A 61 1.63 -19.13 -4.22
N GLY A 62 2.78 -18.58 -3.82
CA GLY A 62 3.25 -18.73 -2.44
C GLY A 62 2.54 -17.83 -1.45
N GLU A 63 1.81 -16.83 -1.92
CA GLU A 63 1.06 -15.90 -1.08
C GLU A 63 -0.44 -15.95 -1.36
N TYR A 64 -1.21 -16.05 -0.30
CA TYR A 64 -2.66 -16.26 -0.34
C TYR A 64 -3.31 -15.97 1.01
N ALA A 65 -4.64 -15.88 1.01
CA ALA A 65 -5.45 -15.76 2.21
C ALA A 65 -6.40 -16.95 2.33
N THR A 66 -6.67 -17.38 3.57
CA THR A 66 -7.69 -18.38 3.88
C THR A 66 -8.76 -17.82 4.81
N TYR A 67 -9.98 -18.33 4.74
CA TYR A 67 -11.07 -17.85 5.58
C TYR A 67 -10.91 -18.26 7.04
N ASN A 68 -11.02 -17.29 7.94
CA ASN A 68 -11.12 -17.53 9.38
C ASN A 68 -12.58 -17.35 9.84
N VAL A 69 -13.34 -18.44 9.78
CA VAL A 69 -14.78 -18.46 10.10
C VAL A 69 -15.09 -17.89 11.50
N ASP A 70 -14.23 -18.09 12.49
CA ASP A 70 -14.46 -17.56 13.84
C ASP A 70 -14.36 -16.04 13.89
N LEU A 71 -13.46 -15.45 13.12
CA LEU A 71 -13.36 -14.00 12.96
C LEU A 71 -14.50 -13.44 12.10
N MET A 72 -14.96 -14.18 11.08
CA MET A 72 -16.13 -13.82 10.28
C MET A 72 -17.38 -13.72 11.15
N ARG A 73 -17.62 -14.72 12.03
CA ARG A 73 -18.76 -14.69 12.99
C ARG A 73 -18.72 -13.48 13.91
N LYS A 74 -17.52 -13.05 14.29
CA LYS A 74 -17.27 -11.88 15.14
C LYS A 74 -17.35 -10.55 14.38
N GLY A 75 -17.55 -10.55 13.05
CA GLY A 75 -17.64 -9.34 12.24
C GLY A 75 -16.34 -8.53 12.21
N ARG A 76 -15.18 -9.20 12.29
CA ARG A 76 -13.88 -8.53 12.26
C ARG A 76 -13.52 -8.06 10.86
N VAL A 77 -12.77 -6.96 10.79
CA VAL A 77 -12.39 -6.26 9.56
C VAL A 77 -11.64 -7.16 8.58
N THR A 78 -10.70 -7.96 9.07
CA THR A 78 -9.93 -8.89 8.25
C THR A 78 -10.10 -10.31 8.78
N PRO A 79 -11.19 -11.01 8.40
CA PRO A 79 -11.47 -12.34 8.92
C PRO A 79 -10.77 -13.42 8.08
N MET A 80 -9.49 -13.20 7.79
CA MET A 80 -8.66 -14.00 6.88
C MET A 80 -7.32 -14.30 7.53
N ASP A 81 -6.78 -15.49 7.36
CA ASP A 81 -5.41 -15.81 7.75
C ASP A 81 -4.50 -15.68 6.53
N PHE A 82 -3.51 -14.78 6.63
CA PHE A 82 -2.63 -14.46 5.51
C PHE A 82 -1.36 -15.32 5.53
N SER A 83 -1.01 -15.83 4.35
CA SER A 83 0.32 -16.35 4.04
C SER A 83 0.98 -15.34 3.12
N ILE A 84 1.80 -14.44 3.66
CA ILE A 84 2.41 -13.28 2.95
C ILE A 84 3.92 -13.23 3.22
N ASP A 85 4.56 -14.36 2.97
CA ASP A 85 5.89 -14.64 3.49
C ASP A 85 7.02 -13.90 2.75
N TYR A 86 6.86 -13.55 1.46
CA TYR A 86 7.93 -12.97 0.66
C TYR A 86 7.74 -11.48 0.34
N THR A 87 6.53 -10.97 0.12
CA THR A 87 6.27 -9.52 -0.11
C THR A 87 6.31 -8.73 1.18
N HIS A 88 5.78 -9.30 2.27
CA HIS A 88 5.61 -8.64 3.56
C HIS A 88 6.66 -9.07 4.60
N SER A 89 7.78 -9.64 4.16
CA SER A 89 8.95 -9.81 5.02
C SER A 89 9.89 -8.61 4.96
N ILE A 90 10.70 -8.37 6.00
CA ILE A 90 11.69 -7.27 6.02
C ILE A 90 12.66 -7.42 4.84
N LEU A 91 13.11 -8.65 4.56
CA LEU A 91 13.96 -8.93 3.41
C LEU A 91 13.22 -8.68 2.08
N GLY A 92 11.95 -9.10 2.00
CA GLY A 92 11.06 -8.83 0.89
C GLY A 92 10.91 -7.35 0.59
N VAL A 93 10.53 -6.57 1.60
CA VAL A 93 10.41 -5.10 1.56
C VAL A 93 11.70 -4.47 1.06
N PHE A 94 12.86 -4.92 1.55
CA PHE A 94 14.16 -4.41 1.09
C PHE A 94 14.40 -4.70 -0.39
N ILE A 95 14.25 -5.96 -0.83
CA ILE A 95 14.46 -6.37 -2.23
C ILE A 95 13.47 -5.65 -3.16
N LEU A 96 12.20 -5.62 -2.81
CA LEU A 96 11.16 -4.95 -3.61
C LEU A 96 11.39 -3.44 -3.68
N SER A 97 11.90 -2.82 -2.61
CA SER A 97 12.31 -1.41 -2.63
C SER A 97 13.48 -1.15 -3.59
N LEU A 98 14.45 -2.06 -3.69
CA LEU A 98 15.53 -1.97 -4.68
C LEU A 98 15.00 -2.04 -6.11
N VAL A 99 14.08 -2.98 -6.39
CA VAL A 99 13.43 -3.13 -7.69
C VAL A 99 12.67 -1.85 -8.03
N TYR A 100 11.85 -1.34 -7.11
CA TYR A 100 11.09 -0.11 -7.32
C TYR A 100 11.97 1.12 -7.57
N SER A 101 13.06 1.22 -6.81
CA SER A 101 14.06 2.29 -6.97
C SER A 101 14.75 2.23 -8.32
N MET A 102 15.04 1.02 -8.81
CA MET A 102 15.61 0.82 -10.14
C MET A 102 14.62 1.26 -11.23
N ILE A 103 13.34 0.88 -11.12
CA ILE A 103 12.28 1.32 -12.04
C ILE A 103 12.20 2.84 -12.07
N TYR A 104 12.17 3.50 -10.90
CA TYR A 104 12.15 4.95 -10.83
C TYR A 104 13.41 5.59 -11.45
N TRP A 105 14.58 5.04 -11.16
CA TRP A 105 15.84 5.53 -11.68
C TRP A 105 15.88 5.47 -13.22
N ILE A 106 15.49 4.33 -13.81
CA ILE A 106 15.38 4.16 -15.27
C ILE A 106 14.37 5.17 -15.85
N TYR A 107 13.17 5.24 -15.26
CA TYR A 107 12.14 6.21 -15.68
C TYR A 107 12.67 7.65 -15.66
N SER A 108 13.39 8.04 -14.61
CA SER A 108 13.93 9.39 -14.45
C SER A 108 14.98 9.74 -15.50
N LYS A 109 15.82 8.75 -15.89
CA LYS A 109 16.83 8.90 -16.94
C LYS A 109 16.19 9.04 -18.31
N VAL A 110 15.24 8.18 -18.64
CA VAL A 110 14.53 8.20 -19.94
C VAL A 110 13.70 9.46 -20.11
N SER A 111 13.08 9.95 -19.03
CA SER A 111 12.25 11.17 -19.07
C SER A 111 13.05 12.48 -19.19
N GLY A 112 14.38 12.42 -19.34
CA GLY A 112 15.23 13.61 -19.48
C GLY A 112 15.26 14.54 -18.26
N LYS A 113 14.82 14.06 -17.09
CA LYS A 113 14.79 14.87 -15.86
C LYS A 113 16.22 15.08 -15.37
N LYS A 114 16.74 16.31 -15.54
CA LYS A 114 18.15 16.67 -15.32
C LYS A 114 18.66 16.58 -13.87
N LYS A 115 17.77 16.43 -12.87
CA LYS A 115 18.14 16.23 -11.46
C LYS A 115 17.67 14.86 -10.99
N VAL A 116 18.46 13.83 -11.28
CA VAL A 116 18.33 12.53 -10.63
C VAL A 116 19.24 12.56 -9.40
N ASP A 117 18.66 12.41 -8.21
CA ASP A 117 19.45 12.24 -7.00
C ASP A 117 20.35 10.98 -7.13
N SER A 118 21.42 10.91 -6.35
CA SER A 118 22.24 9.69 -6.28
C SER A 118 21.35 8.46 -6.03
N LEU A 119 21.60 7.36 -6.72
CA LEU A 119 20.80 6.11 -6.62
C LEU A 119 20.57 5.69 -5.16
N GLY A 120 21.58 5.83 -4.29
CA GLY A 120 21.45 5.53 -2.87
C GLY A 120 20.37 6.34 -2.13
N LYS A 121 20.18 7.62 -2.47
CA LYS A 121 19.09 8.45 -1.90
C LYS A 121 17.72 8.00 -2.36
N ILE A 122 17.59 7.63 -3.64
CA ILE A 122 16.36 7.08 -4.19
C ILE A 122 16.00 5.79 -3.44
N VAL A 123 16.96 4.86 -3.39
CA VAL A 123 16.79 3.59 -2.66
C VAL A 123 16.35 3.82 -1.23
N PHE A 124 17.03 4.74 -0.52
CA PHE A 124 16.69 5.04 0.86
C PHE A 124 15.27 5.59 1.03
N ILE A 125 14.84 6.56 0.21
CA ILE A 125 13.51 7.16 0.33
C ILE A 125 12.41 6.15 -0.06
N MET A 126 12.60 5.38 -1.12
CA MET A 126 11.63 4.34 -1.52
C MET A 126 11.54 3.23 -0.48
N PHE A 127 12.68 2.83 0.10
CA PHE A 127 12.73 1.88 1.20
C PHE A 127 11.98 2.42 2.43
N LEU A 128 12.14 3.69 2.80
CA LEU A 128 11.34 4.27 3.89
C LEU A 128 9.83 4.21 3.59
N GLY A 129 9.43 4.41 2.33
CA GLY A 129 8.05 4.25 1.89
C GLY A 129 7.54 2.83 2.12
N ALA A 130 8.19 1.83 1.54
CA ALA A 130 7.77 0.43 1.67
C ALA A 130 7.93 -0.11 3.10
N PHE A 131 8.98 0.30 3.82
CA PHE A 131 9.20 -0.12 5.20
C PHE A 131 8.18 0.50 6.16
N SER A 132 7.71 1.72 5.88
CA SER A 132 6.61 2.29 6.65
C SER A 132 5.32 1.47 6.51
N HIS A 133 5.08 0.86 5.35
CA HIS A 133 3.99 -0.08 5.15
C HIS A 133 4.16 -1.29 6.07
N TRP A 134 5.33 -1.95 6.03
CA TRP A 134 5.63 -3.09 6.89
C TRP A 134 5.45 -2.79 8.38
N ILE A 135 5.89 -1.61 8.86
CA ILE A 135 5.70 -1.19 10.25
C ILE A 135 4.20 -1.10 10.58
N LEU A 136 3.42 -0.49 9.71
CA LEU A 136 1.99 -0.31 9.94
C LEU A 136 1.23 -1.63 9.88
N ASP A 137 1.64 -2.53 8.98
CA ASP A 137 1.18 -3.91 8.96
C ASP A 137 1.52 -4.64 10.24
N PHE A 138 2.73 -4.50 10.77
CA PHE A 138 3.10 -5.09 12.06
C PHE A 138 2.16 -4.66 13.20
N LEU A 139 1.60 -3.45 13.15
CA LEU A 139 0.60 -3.01 14.13
C LEU A 139 -0.76 -3.71 13.92
N VAL A 140 -1.22 -3.85 12.68
CA VAL A 140 -2.59 -4.31 12.41
C VAL A 140 -2.74 -5.80 12.24
N HIS A 141 -1.74 -6.46 11.66
CA HIS A 141 -1.74 -7.89 11.42
C HIS A 141 -1.67 -8.68 12.72
N ARG A 142 -2.28 -9.87 12.69
CA ARG A 142 -2.07 -10.89 13.71
C ARG A 142 -0.63 -11.42 13.61
N LYS A 143 -0.29 -12.49 14.33
CA LYS A 143 1.04 -13.10 14.28
C LYS A 143 1.27 -13.89 12.98
N ASP A 144 1.12 -13.22 11.84
CA ASP A 144 1.22 -13.77 10.49
C ASP A 144 2.35 -13.14 9.64
N LEU A 145 2.94 -12.02 10.05
CA LEU A 145 4.02 -11.35 9.32
C LEU A 145 5.40 -11.93 9.62
N LEU A 146 6.08 -12.46 8.61
CA LEU A 146 7.47 -12.92 8.74
C LEU A 146 8.47 -11.76 8.81
N ALA A 147 9.50 -11.89 9.64
CA ALA A 147 10.61 -10.93 9.60
C ALA A 147 11.62 -11.24 8.48
N PHE A 148 12.14 -12.48 8.42
CA PHE A 148 13.30 -12.81 7.59
C PHE A 148 13.09 -14.08 6.77
N PHE A 149 12.10 -14.13 5.87
CA PHE A 149 11.95 -15.25 4.93
C PHE A 149 13.09 -15.25 3.89
N PRO A 150 13.68 -16.40 3.50
CA PRO A 150 13.46 -17.77 3.98
C PRO A 150 14.41 -18.20 5.13
N ILE A 151 15.07 -17.25 5.78
CA ILE A 151 16.11 -17.48 6.80
C ILE A 151 15.50 -17.87 8.17
N SER A 152 14.33 -17.32 8.51
CA SER A 152 13.65 -17.55 9.79
C SER A 152 12.13 -17.62 9.60
N ASN A 153 11.49 -18.44 10.44
CA ASN A 153 10.04 -18.62 10.51
C ASN A 153 9.39 -17.77 11.61
N TRP A 154 10.10 -16.80 12.19
CA TRP A 154 9.52 -15.93 13.21
C TRP A 154 8.42 -15.05 12.61
N LYS A 155 7.21 -15.17 13.15
CA LYS A 155 6.03 -14.37 12.79
C LYS A 155 5.68 -13.39 13.90
N GLY A 156 5.46 -12.14 13.52
CA GLY A 156 5.11 -11.03 14.42
C GLY A 156 3.80 -10.37 14.01
N GLY A 157 3.30 -9.49 14.90
CA GLY A 157 2.10 -8.69 14.69
C GLY A 157 1.37 -8.39 16.01
N LEU A 158 0.79 -7.20 16.13
CA LEU A 158 0.07 -6.75 17.34
C LEU A 158 -1.44 -6.98 17.30
N GLY A 159 -2.01 -7.33 16.14
CA GLY A 159 -3.40 -7.72 15.98
C GLY A 159 -4.41 -6.59 16.14
N TRP A 160 -4.08 -5.34 15.75
CA TRP A 160 -5.04 -4.24 15.88
C TRP A 160 -6.34 -4.43 15.11
N TRP A 161 -6.37 -5.26 14.06
CA TRP A 161 -7.61 -5.62 13.37
C TRP A 161 -8.59 -6.46 14.21
N ASP A 162 -8.16 -6.99 15.35
CA ASP A 162 -9.03 -7.74 16.26
C ASP A 162 -9.78 -6.83 17.25
N TYR A 163 -9.51 -5.51 17.24
CA TYR A 163 -10.26 -4.52 18.01
C TYR A 163 -11.61 -4.18 17.33
N PRO A 164 -12.55 -3.53 18.06
CA PRO A 164 -13.78 -3.02 17.46
C PRO A 164 -13.50 -2.14 16.22
N ASN A 165 -14.36 -2.30 15.21
CA ASN A 165 -14.17 -1.74 13.87
C ASN A 165 -14.09 -0.21 13.90
N GLU A 166 -14.74 0.45 14.87
CA GLU A 166 -14.67 1.89 15.09
C GLU A 166 -13.24 2.36 15.38
N TYR A 167 -12.50 1.62 16.21
CA TYR A 167 -11.12 1.97 16.54
C TYR A 167 -10.19 1.80 15.32
N VAL A 168 -10.40 0.72 14.56
CA VAL A 168 -9.66 0.48 13.30
C VAL A 168 -9.93 1.61 12.31
N PHE A 169 -11.20 1.96 12.10
CA PHE A 169 -11.61 3.06 11.23
C PHE A 169 -10.98 4.39 11.65
N CYS A 170 -11.04 4.72 12.95
CA CYS A 170 -10.46 5.95 13.49
C CYS A 170 -8.95 6.02 13.26
N LEU A 171 -8.24 4.91 13.50
CA LEU A 171 -6.80 4.84 13.27
C LEU A 171 -6.44 5.02 11.80
N GLU A 172 -7.10 4.28 10.90
CA GLU A 172 -6.83 4.37 9.47
C GLU A 172 -7.11 5.78 8.94
N THR A 173 -8.25 6.36 9.32
CA THR A 173 -8.61 7.72 8.95
C THR A 173 -7.61 8.73 9.51
N PHE A 174 -7.18 8.57 10.75
CA PHE A 174 -6.18 9.43 11.37
C PHE A 174 -4.86 9.43 10.59
N LEU A 175 -4.36 8.25 10.19
CA LEU A 175 -3.13 8.13 9.41
C LEU A 175 -3.25 8.78 8.02
N VAL A 176 -4.40 8.63 7.34
CA VAL A 176 -4.69 9.35 6.08
C VAL A 176 -4.65 10.86 6.30
N LEU A 177 -5.31 11.36 7.35
CA LEU A 177 -5.33 12.79 7.67
C LEU A 177 -3.93 13.34 8.00
N LEU A 178 -3.09 12.59 8.71
CA LEU A 178 -1.70 12.96 8.93
C LEU A 178 -0.93 13.08 7.61
N GLY A 179 -1.14 12.16 6.66
CA GLY A 179 -0.57 12.26 5.32
C GLY A 179 -1.04 13.50 4.57
N CYS A 180 -2.34 13.79 4.62
CA CYS A 180 -2.93 14.99 4.05
C CYS A 180 -2.31 16.28 4.61
N VAL A 181 -2.12 16.35 5.93
CA VAL A 181 -1.42 17.47 6.59
C VAL A 181 0.02 17.57 6.10
N GLY A 182 0.74 16.44 6.00
CA GLY A 182 2.09 16.39 5.43
C GLY A 182 2.17 16.93 4.00
N ILE A 183 1.19 16.60 3.15
CA ILE A 183 1.09 17.12 1.77
C ILE A 183 0.88 18.64 1.79
N LEU A 184 -0.05 19.15 2.60
CA LEU A 184 -0.36 20.58 2.69
C LEU A 184 0.84 21.39 3.17
N ILE A 185 1.48 20.99 4.27
CA ILE A 185 2.67 21.66 4.81
C ILE A 185 3.82 21.54 3.81
N GLY A 186 4.01 20.36 3.22
CA GLY A 186 5.02 20.11 2.21
C GLY A 186 4.86 21.01 0.98
N LYS A 187 3.63 21.31 0.54
CA LYS A 187 3.38 22.26 -0.55
C LYS A 187 3.65 23.70 -0.12
N ALA A 188 3.18 24.09 1.06
CA ALA A 188 3.39 25.44 1.60
C ALA A 188 4.89 25.77 1.72
N LYS A 189 5.70 24.84 2.26
CA LYS A 189 7.16 24.98 2.34
C LYS A 189 7.84 25.13 0.97
N ARG A 190 7.22 24.61 -0.08
CA ARG A 190 7.73 24.69 -1.47
C ARG A 190 7.22 25.92 -2.23
N GLY A 191 6.45 26.80 -1.58
CA GLY A 191 5.84 27.97 -2.21
C GLY A 191 4.82 27.60 -3.30
N GLN A 192 4.31 26.36 -3.31
CA GLN A 192 3.32 25.92 -4.29
C GLN A 192 1.94 26.43 -3.90
N LYS A 193 1.11 26.75 -4.90
CA LYS A 193 -0.24 27.27 -4.64
C LYS A 193 -1.14 26.17 -4.07
N LEU A 194 -1.69 26.40 -2.88
CA LEU A 194 -2.71 25.55 -2.26
C LEU A 194 -4.11 25.81 -2.83
N THR A 195 -4.31 26.92 -3.53
CA THR A 195 -5.60 27.35 -4.08
C THR A 195 -5.79 26.96 -5.56
N SER A 196 -4.82 26.26 -6.15
CA SER A 196 -4.94 25.79 -7.52
C SER A 196 -6.12 24.80 -7.63
N ALA A 197 -7.05 25.05 -8.55
CA ALA A 197 -8.22 24.19 -8.78
C ALA A 197 -7.82 22.74 -9.02
N ARG A 198 -6.71 22.51 -9.75
CA ARG A 198 -6.16 21.18 -10.00
C ARG A 198 -5.74 20.48 -8.70
N PHE A 199 -5.04 21.20 -7.82
CA PHE A 199 -4.65 20.65 -6.53
C PHE A 199 -5.87 20.35 -5.66
N LEU A 200 -6.79 21.30 -5.51
CA LEU A 200 -7.99 21.14 -4.67
C LEU A 200 -8.85 19.97 -5.13
N LEU A 201 -9.06 19.83 -6.45
CA LEU A 201 -9.82 18.70 -7.01
C LEU A 201 -9.13 17.37 -6.74
N SER A 202 -7.83 17.25 -7.06
CA SER A 202 -7.11 15.98 -6.86
C SER A 202 -6.97 15.60 -5.39
N PHE A 203 -6.70 16.58 -4.52
CA PHE A 203 -6.61 16.39 -3.08
C PHE A 203 -7.96 16.01 -2.47
N GLY A 204 -9.04 16.68 -2.87
CA GLY A 204 -10.40 16.36 -2.43
C GLY A 204 -10.84 14.97 -2.88
N LEU A 205 -10.57 14.59 -4.14
CA LEU A 205 -10.84 13.25 -4.65
C LEU A 205 -10.04 12.18 -3.90
N TYR A 206 -8.75 12.41 -3.69
CA TYR A 206 -7.90 11.48 -2.94
C TYR A 206 -8.41 11.26 -1.53
N LEU A 207 -8.68 12.34 -0.79
CA LEU A 207 -9.20 12.24 0.57
C LEU A 207 -10.57 11.53 0.60
N SER A 208 -11.46 11.87 -0.33
CA SER A 208 -12.78 11.24 -0.41
C SER A 208 -12.68 9.75 -0.70
N ILE A 209 -11.87 9.36 -1.70
CA ILE A 209 -11.65 7.94 -2.05
C ILE A 209 -11.04 7.20 -0.86
N SER A 210 -10.02 7.74 -0.21
CA SER A 210 -9.41 7.07 0.94
C SER A 210 -10.38 6.88 2.10
N VAL A 211 -11.17 7.90 2.47
CA VAL A 211 -12.15 7.77 3.56
C VAL A 211 -13.28 6.79 3.18
N ILE A 212 -13.79 6.85 1.95
CA ILE A 212 -14.85 5.95 1.49
C ILE A 212 -14.34 4.50 1.46
N LEU A 213 -13.15 4.25 0.91
CA LEU A 213 -12.59 2.90 0.85
C LEU A 213 -12.29 2.35 2.25
N THR A 214 -11.78 3.16 3.17
CA THR A 214 -11.62 2.73 4.57
C THR A 214 -12.96 2.39 5.19
N TYR A 215 -14.01 3.20 4.97
CA TYR A 215 -15.34 2.88 5.49
C TYR A 215 -15.89 1.57 4.92
N VAL A 216 -15.79 1.37 3.60
CA VAL A 216 -16.24 0.15 2.92
C VAL A 216 -15.49 -1.07 3.46
N ALA A 217 -14.16 -1.00 3.54
CA ALA A 217 -13.34 -2.11 4.02
C ALA A 217 -13.64 -2.47 5.49
N VAL A 218 -13.86 -1.46 6.34
CA VAL A 218 -14.05 -1.67 7.79
C VAL A 218 -15.47 -2.10 8.16
N PHE A 219 -16.49 -1.55 7.49
CA PHE A 219 -17.89 -1.78 7.88
C PHE A 219 -18.67 -2.63 6.87
N ASP A 220 -18.57 -2.32 5.58
CA ASP A 220 -19.37 -3.01 4.56
C ASP A 220 -18.81 -4.42 4.28
N ASP A 221 -17.50 -4.55 4.08
CA ASP A 221 -16.88 -5.84 3.79
C ASP A 221 -16.90 -6.75 5.03
N ALA A 222 -16.66 -6.21 6.23
CA ALA A 222 -16.80 -6.96 7.48
C ALA A 222 -18.22 -7.57 7.64
N LYS A 223 -19.25 -6.78 7.30
CA LYS A 223 -20.64 -7.23 7.32
C LYS A 223 -20.91 -8.31 6.25
N LYS A 224 -20.45 -8.10 5.01
CA LYS A 224 -20.58 -9.10 3.94
C LYS A 224 -19.90 -10.41 4.29
N HIS A 225 -18.74 -10.37 4.93
CA HIS A 225 -18.08 -11.58 5.42
C HIS A 225 -18.92 -12.28 6.48
N GLN A 226 -19.48 -11.55 7.44
CA GLN A 226 -20.36 -12.11 8.46
C GLN A 226 -21.62 -12.76 7.85
N GLU A 227 -22.25 -12.14 6.86
CA GLU A 227 -23.43 -12.67 6.17
C GLU A 227 -23.14 -13.94 5.35
N ASN A 228 -21.90 -14.11 4.89
CA ASN A 228 -21.48 -15.25 4.08
C ASN A 228 -20.78 -16.35 4.89
N VAL A 229 -20.77 -16.25 6.23
CA VAL A 229 -20.03 -17.16 7.10
C VAL A 229 -20.42 -18.63 6.96
N ASP A 230 -21.70 -18.91 6.70
CA ASP A 230 -22.21 -20.28 6.54
C ASP A 230 -21.96 -20.85 5.13
N LYS A 231 -21.46 -20.02 4.20
CA LYS A 231 -21.17 -20.42 2.81
C LYS A 231 -19.71 -20.82 2.60
N VAL A 232 -18.85 -20.65 3.59
CA VAL A 232 -17.41 -20.90 3.48
C VAL A 232 -16.92 -21.87 4.55
N VAL A 233 -15.85 -22.59 4.24
CA VAL A 233 -15.21 -23.53 5.16
C VAL A 233 -13.99 -22.87 5.79
N HIS A 234 -13.80 -23.06 7.10
CA HIS A 234 -12.60 -22.57 7.78
C HIS A 234 -11.33 -23.11 7.11
N GLY A 235 -10.37 -22.22 6.84
CA GLY A 235 -9.11 -22.56 6.17
C GLY A 235 -9.22 -22.72 4.64
N SER A 236 -10.42 -22.59 4.05
CA SER A 236 -10.55 -22.58 2.59
C SER A 236 -9.95 -21.31 1.99
N ILE A 237 -9.33 -21.43 0.81
CA ILE A 237 -8.68 -20.33 0.09
C ILE A 237 -9.74 -19.29 -0.31
N VAL A 238 -9.43 -18.02 -0.07
CA VAL A 238 -10.24 -16.90 -0.56
C VAL A 238 -10.08 -16.83 -2.08
N LYS A 239 -11.19 -16.99 -2.81
CA LYS A 239 -11.25 -16.86 -4.27
C LYS A 239 -12.00 -15.59 -4.66
N ASN A 240 -11.61 -14.94 -5.76
CA ASN A 240 -12.26 -13.73 -6.29
C ASN A 240 -12.35 -12.60 -5.25
N GLY A 241 -11.24 -12.30 -4.58
CA GLY A 241 -11.15 -11.17 -3.66
C GLY A 241 -11.31 -9.81 -4.38
N PRO A 242 -11.40 -8.71 -3.63
CA PRO A 242 -11.43 -7.35 -4.20
C PRO A 242 -10.08 -6.93 -4.81
N ASP A 243 -9.12 -7.85 -4.97
CA ASP A 243 -7.74 -7.67 -5.39
C ASP A 243 -7.56 -6.71 -6.57
N LEU A 244 -8.34 -6.88 -7.64
CA LEU A 244 -8.25 -6.01 -8.82
C LEU A 244 -8.72 -4.58 -8.53
N LEU A 245 -9.79 -4.44 -7.74
CA LEU A 245 -10.32 -3.13 -7.35
C LEU A 245 -9.32 -2.43 -6.43
N VAL A 246 -8.76 -3.15 -5.44
CA VAL A 246 -7.74 -2.62 -4.53
C VAL A 246 -6.51 -2.18 -5.32
N LEU A 247 -5.99 -3.03 -6.20
CA LEU A 247 -4.86 -2.70 -7.07
C LEU A 247 -5.14 -1.46 -7.92
N PHE A 248 -6.33 -1.36 -8.52
CA PHE A 248 -6.73 -0.18 -9.27
C PHE A 248 -6.71 1.10 -8.43
N THR A 249 -7.18 1.04 -7.18
CA THR A 249 -7.19 2.21 -6.29
C THR A 249 -5.79 2.73 -5.99
N TYR A 250 -4.78 1.86 -5.95
CA TYR A 250 -3.39 2.27 -5.73
C TYR A 250 -2.86 3.15 -6.88
N PHE A 251 -3.15 2.78 -8.12
CA PHE A 251 -2.78 3.56 -9.29
C PHE A 251 -3.59 4.85 -9.42
N VAL A 252 -4.87 4.84 -9.04
CA VAL A 252 -5.70 6.06 -8.95
C VAL A 252 -5.11 7.04 -7.95
N SER A 253 -4.80 6.59 -6.73
CA SER A 253 -4.18 7.43 -5.69
C SER A 253 -2.83 8.02 -6.14
N ALA A 254 -2.00 7.22 -6.81
CA ALA A 254 -0.75 7.68 -7.39
C ALA A 254 -0.96 8.76 -8.46
N THR A 255 -1.95 8.56 -9.33
CA THR A 255 -2.33 9.51 -10.38
C THR A 255 -2.83 10.82 -9.78
N LEU A 256 -3.66 10.76 -8.74
CA LEU A 256 -4.10 11.96 -8.01
C LEU A 256 -2.90 12.68 -7.39
N GLY A 257 -1.95 11.95 -6.79
CA GLY A 257 -0.70 12.50 -6.28
C GLY A 257 0.13 13.25 -7.33
N TYR A 258 0.16 12.76 -8.56
CA TYR A 258 0.82 13.46 -9.68
C TYR A 258 0.17 14.84 -9.94
N PHE A 259 -1.16 14.91 -9.94
CA PHE A 259 -1.89 16.15 -10.16
C PHE A 259 -1.84 17.12 -8.97
N MET A 260 -1.66 16.61 -7.75
CA MET A 260 -1.46 17.43 -6.55
C MET A 260 -0.14 18.22 -6.57
N GLU A 261 0.89 17.70 -7.23
CA GLU A 261 2.21 18.35 -7.30
C GLU A 261 2.28 19.30 -8.50
N GLU A 262 2.47 20.60 -8.27
CA GLU A 262 2.74 21.53 -9.36
C GLU A 262 4.03 21.07 -10.05
N GLN A 263 3.92 20.73 -11.33
CA GLN A 263 5.11 20.43 -12.13
C GLN A 263 5.85 21.76 -12.20
N GLN A 264 6.95 21.89 -11.44
CA GLN A 264 7.87 22.99 -11.66
C GLN A 264 8.27 22.86 -13.12
N GLN A 265 7.75 23.75 -13.97
CA GLN A 265 8.34 23.96 -15.27
C GLN A 265 9.81 24.21 -14.95
N ILE A 266 10.67 23.33 -15.43
CA ILE A 266 12.10 23.61 -15.50
C ILE A 266 12.20 24.72 -16.56
N VAL A 267 11.77 25.93 -16.20
CA VAL A 267 12.04 27.13 -16.94
C VAL A 267 13.53 27.27 -16.77
N GLN A 268 14.25 26.79 -17.78
CA GLN A 268 15.58 27.25 -18.07
C GLN A 268 15.49 28.77 -18.15
N LYS A 269 15.81 29.47 -17.07
CA LYS A 269 16.58 30.69 -17.24
C LYS A 269 17.92 30.24 -17.82
N LYS A 270 17.96 30.19 -19.15
CA LYS A 270 19.20 30.43 -19.88
C LYS A 270 19.51 31.90 -19.60
N ASP A 271 20.29 32.13 -18.55
CA ASP A 271 21.13 33.31 -18.47
C ASP A 271 22.45 32.97 -19.18
#